data_AF-A0A3N5GMJ9-F1
#
_entry.id   AF-A0A3N5GMJ9-F1
#
_cell.length_a   1.000
_cell.length_b   1.000
_cell.length_c   1.000
_cell.angle_alpha   90.00
_cell.angle_beta   90.00
_cell.angle_gamma   90.00
#
_symmetry.space_group_name_H-M   'P 1'
#
loop_
_entity.id
_entity.type
_entity.pdbx_description
1 polymer ?
#
loop_
_entity_poly.entity_id
_entity_poly.type
_entity_poly.pdbx_seq_one_letter_code
_entity_poly.pdbx_strand_id
1 'polypeptide(L)'
;MTISFFGQHFPDANLVDGKIFWDGHFPDGGQDPEFAVGFGPAGVATLVLDLENGFQVTYNWITDVKIKTRSGKEQRISRNDVARQSFSGSALLRADSPRTVRAQMARFAAVGAQFLLGLPHEDLTIAADASTFTVFVHSTAYSDWAKPGQRVVVARAGSFVDAVIQSVTSTTIVLDIEPGSLGNVGGVIMPAVPIFLEPQQDFPRYPVSVERWNINARANINDFAPTLATLPLGPVTLSAAFNNVTLVSRLFGLAGNAINVQFSSNAIYPAIGQLIETGYFTEFRYRPGVTTLDNLYSKLLLSSNVMMTGTWTGSDTIAAGDIFDEPLTGASEAGAVGTGATVTSYAGHPVWDKRLDNEGTAQDSVQAATEIIDHGGTPYALGTADRADWGRAVLFKSAGQTDWQWWKRFLSEVKGRQKAFWLPTWRDDLTFVSQAPGEIVVSSEDGSDLFAWWPDLRQHIQIVEDDETVTYAEIEDAIDNLDGTITLTVSEDPASSDVAMISWLEPCRFESDDFPVSFNADGFKVASVARVVYLAPTVILDPE
;
A
#
# COMPACT_ATOMS: atom_id res chain seq x y z
N MET A 1 31.16 27.38 50.71
CA MET A 1 29.97 28.18 51.00
C MET A 1 29.50 28.76 49.67
N THR A 2 28.35 28.28 49.21
CA THR A 2 27.52 28.72 48.07
C THR A 2 28.17 28.79 46.67
N ILE A 3 27.77 27.82 45.84
CA ILE A 3 27.92 27.77 44.38
C ILE A 3 26.87 28.69 43.74
N SER A 4 27.22 29.46 42.72
CA SER A 4 26.28 30.05 41.77
C SER A 4 26.94 30.22 40.40
N PHE A 5 26.36 29.58 39.39
CA PHE A 5 26.70 29.67 37.97
C PHE A 5 26.15 30.97 37.37
N PHE A 6 26.86 31.60 36.43
CA PHE A 6 26.37 32.14 35.15
C PHE A 6 27.52 32.93 34.48
N GLY A 7 28.12 32.34 33.45
CA GLY A 7 28.99 33.05 32.50
C GLY A 7 28.28 33.13 31.15
N GLN A 8 27.85 34.34 30.77
CA GLN A 8 27.43 34.66 29.40
C GLN A 8 28.69 35.04 28.61
N HIS A 9 29.05 34.21 27.64
CA HIS A 9 29.88 34.60 26.50
C HIS A 9 29.00 34.65 25.27
N PHE A 10 28.62 35.85 24.80
CA PHE A 10 28.50 36.17 23.38
C PHE A 10 28.77 37.68 23.15
N PRO A 11 29.43 38.07 22.04
CA PRO A 11 30.09 39.37 21.86
C PRO A 11 29.28 40.40 21.06
N ASP A 12 29.67 41.67 21.24
CA ASP A 12 29.60 42.81 20.32
C ASP A 12 28.25 43.28 19.74
N ALA A 13 27.60 44.21 20.46
CA ALA A 13 26.64 45.15 19.89
C ALA A 13 27.36 46.47 19.54
N ASN A 14 27.52 46.78 18.26
CA ASN A 14 27.93 48.12 17.83
C ASN A 14 26.71 49.03 17.64
N LEU A 15 26.74 50.16 18.34
CA LEU A 15 25.75 51.24 18.25
C LEU A 15 25.97 52.06 16.98
N VAL A 16 24.98 52.09 16.10
CA VAL A 16 24.84 53.15 15.09
C VAL A 16 23.44 53.76 15.25
N ASP A 17 23.39 55.07 15.53
CA ASP A 17 22.16 55.88 15.64
C ASP A 17 21.07 55.39 16.60
N GLY A 18 21.46 54.85 17.76
CA GLY A 18 20.58 54.75 18.93
C GLY A 18 19.38 53.81 18.79
N LYS A 19 19.37 52.89 17.82
CA LYS A 19 18.36 51.85 17.68
C LYS A 19 18.95 50.46 17.94
N ILE A 20 18.29 49.70 18.80
CA ILE A 20 18.58 48.28 19.03
C ILE A 20 17.90 47.50 17.90
N PHE A 21 18.67 46.91 17.00
CA PHE A 21 18.15 45.97 16.01
C PHE A 21 18.26 44.55 16.57
N TRP A 22 17.12 43.85 16.63
CA TRP A 22 17.07 42.39 16.72
C TRP A 22 16.69 41.86 15.33
N ASP A 23 17.55 42.05 14.34
CA ASP A 23 17.34 41.44 13.03
C ASP A 23 18.41 40.39 12.81
N GLY A 24 18.01 39.14 13.02
CA GLY A 24 18.66 38.02 12.38
C GLY A 24 18.53 38.21 10.88
N HIS A 25 19.63 38.60 10.24
CA HIS A 25 19.90 38.27 8.86
C HIS A 25 19.75 36.75 8.68
N PHE A 26 18.55 36.31 8.30
CA PHE A 26 18.41 35.16 7.43
C PHE A 26 18.43 35.70 5.99
N PRO A 27 19.19 35.05 5.10
CA PRO A 27 19.54 35.60 3.80
C PRO A 27 18.29 35.88 2.97
N ASP A 28 18.40 36.90 2.13
CA ASP A 28 17.53 37.28 1.04
C ASP A 28 16.94 36.02 0.38
N GLY A 29 15.68 35.72 0.72
CA GLY A 29 14.93 34.59 0.19
C GLY A 29 14.62 34.85 -1.29
N GLY A 30 15.59 34.56 -2.15
CA GLY A 30 15.27 34.15 -3.51
C GLY A 30 14.26 33.01 -3.44
N GLN A 31 13.28 33.03 -4.34
CA GLN A 31 12.26 31.99 -4.40
C GLN A 31 12.94 30.63 -4.54
N ASP A 32 13.00 29.87 -3.45
CA ASP A 32 13.18 28.43 -3.56
C ASP A 32 11.87 27.92 -4.18
N PRO A 33 11.89 27.31 -5.37
CA PRO A 33 10.71 26.67 -5.92
C PRO A 33 10.21 25.66 -4.90
N GLU A 34 9.01 25.86 -4.37
CA GLU A 34 8.55 25.07 -3.24
C GLU A 34 8.20 23.67 -3.67
N PHE A 35 9.13 22.80 -3.32
CA PHE A 35 9.01 21.39 -3.57
C PHE A 35 8.14 20.74 -2.49
N ALA A 36 7.19 19.90 -2.90
CA ALA A 36 6.55 18.90 -2.06
C ALA A 36 7.61 18.21 -1.20
N VAL A 37 7.35 18.18 0.10
CA VAL A 37 8.28 17.58 1.06
C VAL A 37 8.24 16.06 0.90
N GLY A 38 9.41 15.44 0.82
CA GLY A 38 9.53 13.99 0.70
C GLY A 38 8.89 13.26 1.88
N PHE A 39 8.05 12.28 1.58
CA PHE A 39 7.41 11.38 2.53
C PHE A 39 8.44 10.43 3.13
N GLY A 40 8.42 10.31 4.46
CA GLY A 40 9.50 9.69 5.23
C GLY A 40 10.73 10.59 5.34
N PRO A 41 11.59 10.35 6.34
CA PRO A 41 12.79 11.16 6.51
C PRO A 41 13.71 11.02 5.30
N ALA A 42 14.49 12.06 5.01
CA ALA A 42 15.62 11.93 4.11
C ALA A 42 16.54 10.84 4.67
N GLY A 43 16.74 9.76 3.90
CA GLY A 43 17.60 8.67 4.31
C GLY A 43 19.04 9.12 4.44
N VAL A 44 19.80 8.47 5.32
CA VAL A 44 21.22 8.81 5.51
C VAL A 44 22.06 8.30 4.33
N ALA A 45 21.57 7.29 3.61
CA ALA A 45 22.09 6.85 2.32
C ALA A 45 20.97 6.18 1.49
N THR A 46 21.03 6.39 0.18
CA THR A 46 20.14 5.76 -0.80
C THR A 46 20.85 4.59 -1.48
N LEU A 47 20.19 3.43 -1.48
CA LEU A 47 20.67 2.16 -1.98
C LEU A 47 19.88 1.83 -3.23
N VAL A 48 20.55 1.89 -4.39
CA VAL A 48 20.04 1.32 -5.63
C VAL A 48 20.84 0.05 -5.88
N LEU A 49 20.18 -1.07 -5.64
CA LEU A 49 20.80 -2.38 -5.75
C LEU A 49 20.40 -3.00 -7.08
N ASP A 50 21.38 -3.52 -7.81
CA ASP A 50 21.16 -4.46 -8.91
C ASP A 50 20.81 -5.81 -8.26
N LEU A 51 19.53 -5.97 -7.94
CA LEU A 51 19.02 -7.13 -7.21
C LEU A 51 19.08 -8.36 -8.12
N GLU A 52 19.75 -9.40 -7.65
CA GLU A 52 19.79 -10.68 -8.35
C GLU A 52 18.42 -11.36 -8.34
N ASN A 53 18.22 -12.27 -9.30
CA ASN A 53 17.06 -13.16 -9.31
C ASN A 53 16.88 -13.84 -7.94
N GLY A 54 15.63 -13.83 -7.46
CA GLY A 54 15.28 -14.35 -6.15
C GLY A 54 15.19 -13.28 -5.06
N PHE A 55 15.21 -11.99 -5.43
CA PHE A 55 14.81 -10.94 -4.50
C PHE A 55 13.39 -11.20 -4.00
N GLN A 56 13.19 -11.03 -2.70
CA GLN A 56 11.96 -11.37 -2.03
C GLN A 56 11.43 -10.19 -1.22
N VAL A 57 10.15 -9.89 -1.42
CA VAL A 57 9.37 -8.98 -0.59
C VAL A 57 8.37 -9.82 0.18
N THR A 58 8.39 -9.75 1.50
CA THR A 58 7.37 -10.42 2.32
C THR A 58 6.40 -9.39 2.86
N TYR A 59 5.12 -9.60 2.56
CA TYR A 59 4.00 -8.84 3.13
C TYR A 59 3.48 -9.59 4.36
N ASN A 60 3.51 -8.93 5.52
CA ASN A 60 3.09 -9.50 6.78
C ASN A 60 1.88 -8.74 7.37
N TRP A 61 0.83 -9.49 7.72
CA TRP A 61 -0.22 -9.01 8.61
C TRP A 61 -0.03 -9.59 10.02
N ILE A 62 -0.64 -8.94 11.01
CA ILE A 62 -0.71 -9.51 12.36
C ILE A 62 -2.18 -9.72 12.64
N THR A 63 -2.64 -10.94 12.42
CA THR A 63 -4.01 -11.33 12.75
C THR A 63 -4.07 -12.07 14.06
N ASP A 64 -5.15 -11.81 14.80
CA ASP A 64 -5.43 -12.47 16.07
C ASP A 64 -6.83 -13.09 16.02
N VAL A 65 -7.02 -14.17 16.77
CA VAL A 65 -8.33 -14.85 16.86
C VAL A 65 -9.17 -14.12 17.90
N LYS A 66 -10.25 -13.49 17.44
CA LYS A 66 -11.21 -12.81 18.33
C LYS A 66 -12.13 -13.81 19.00
N ILE A 67 -12.68 -14.74 18.22
CA ILE A 67 -13.66 -15.73 18.66
C ILE A 67 -13.39 -17.04 17.92
N LYS A 68 -13.29 -18.14 18.68
CA LYS A 68 -13.28 -19.50 18.14
C LYS A 68 -14.41 -20.29 18.79
N THR A 69 -15.35 -20.79 17.98
CA THR A 69 -16.44 -21.63 18.49
C THR A 69 -16.04 -23.09 18.48
N ARG A 70 -16.73 -23.91 19.30
CA ARG A 70 -16.54 -25.37 19.33
C ARG A 70 -16.87 -26.03 17.99
N SER A 71 -17.74 -25.41 17.18
CA SER A 71 -18.13 -25.85 15.84
C SER A 71 -17.10 -25.47 14.74
N GLY A 72 -15.91 -25.00 15.12
CA GLY A 72 -14.87 -24.61 14.16
C GLY A 72 -15.05 -23.25 13.49
N LYS A 73 -16.07 -22.44 13.85
CA LYS A 73 -16.24 -21.09 13.30
C LYS A 73 -15.24 -20.13 13.97
N GLU A 74 -14.57 -19.32 13.16
CA GLU A 74 -13.47 -18.48 13.61
C GLU A 74 -13.54 -17.06 13.05
N GLN A 75 -13.62 -16.08 13.95
CA GLN A 75 -13.51 -14.66 13.63
C GLN A 75 -12.12 -14.15 13.99
N ARG A 76 -11.47 -13.45 13.06
CA ARG A 76 -10.15 -12.81 13.23
C ARG A 76 -10.23 -11.30 13.10
N ILE A 77 -9.26 -10.62 13.72
CA ILE A 77 -9.04 -9.17 13.56
C ILE A 77 -7.59 -8.97 13.10
N SER A 78 -7.37 -8.10 12.11
CA SER A 78 -6.05 -7.59 11.79
C SER A 78 -5.73 -6.37 12.66
N ARG A 79 -4.52 -6.32 13.21
CA ARG A 79 -4.05 -5.16 13.99
C ARG A 79 -3.59 -3.99 13.12
N ASN A 80 -3.24 -4.26 11.86
CA ASN A 80 -2.77 -3.25 10.91
C ASN A 80 -3.71 -3.22 9.70
N ASP A 81 -3.96 -2.02 9.17
CA ASP A 81 -4.69 -1.87 7.92
C ASP A 81 -3.81 -2.11 6.69
N VAL A 82 -2.51 -1.83 6.80
CA VAL A 82 -1.51 -2.04 5.75
C VAL A 82 -0.50 -3.11 6.18
N ALA A 83 -0.05 -3.94 5.25
CA ALA A 83 0.96 -4.97 5.51
C ALA A 83 2.31 -4.36 5.88
N ARG A 84 3.01 -5.00 6.81
CA ARG A 84 4.43 -4.74 7.03
C ARG A 84 5.22 -5.37 5.90
N GLN A 85 6.25 -4.67 5.43
CA GLN A 85 7.12 -5.16 4.36
C GLN A 85 8.50 -5.47 4.91
N SER A 86 9.02 -6.65 4.56
CA SER A 86 10.43 -7.00 4.73
C SER A 86 11.04 -7.41 3.40
N PHE A 87 12.29 -7.02 3.22
CA PHE A 87 13.05 -7.22 2.00
C PHE A 87 14.22 -8.14 2.27
N SER A 88 14.38 -9.16 1.43
CA SER A 88 15.54 -10.04 1.46
C SER A 88 16.00 -10.34 0.05
N GLY A 89 17.31 -10.31 -0.18
CA GLY A 89 17.86 -10.66 -1.48
C GLY A 89 19.36 -10.46 -1.52
N SER A 90 19.90 -10.43 -2.73
CA SER A 90 21.33 -10.20 -2.93
C SER A 90 21.63 -9.23 -4.05
N ALA A 91 22.72 -8.50 -3.88
CA ALA A 91 23.22 -7.57 -4.87
C ALA A 91 24.73 -7.72 -5.03
N LEU A 92 25.21 -7.62 -6.27
CA LEU A 92 26.64 -7.61 -6.57
C LEU A 92 27.20 -6.20 -6.42
N LEU A 93 28.10 -6.04 -5.47
CA LEU A 93 28.84 -4.80 -5.27
C LEU A 93 30.13 -4.87 -6.10
N ARG A 94 30.24 -3.99 -7.11
CA ARG A 94 31.39 -3.92 -8.03
C ARG A 94 32.32 -2.77 -7.67
N ALA A 95 33.62 -2.95 -7.94
CA ALA A 95 34.66 -1.92 -7.84
C ALA A 95 34.81 -1.30 -6.43
N ASP A 96 34.69 0.02 -6.30
CA ASP A 96 34.82 0.80 -5.07
C ASP A 96 33.56 0.79 -4.19
N SER A 97 32.41 0.40 -4.76
CA SER A 97 31.12 0.27 -4.06
C SER A 97 31.16 -0.53 -2.74
N PRO A 98 31.84 -1.70 -2.63
CA PRO A 98 31.89 -2.46 -1.38
C PRO A 98 32.49 -1.68 -0.21
N ARG A 99 33.50 -0.83 -0.46
CA ARG A 99 34.14 -0.04 0.60
C ARG A 99 33.21 1.08 1.06
N THR A 100 32.54 1.73 0.14
CA THR A 100 31.58 2.81 0.42
C THR A 100 30.38 2.29 1.20
N VAL A 101 29.76 1.19 0.74
CA VAL A 101 28.62 0.56 1.41
C VAL A 101 28.99 0.13 2.83
N ARG A 102 30.12 -0.55 3.02
CA ARG A 102 30.57 -0.95 4.36
C ARG A 102 30.87 0.25 5.25
N ALA A 103 31.46 1.32 4.72
CA ALA A 103 31.71 2.54 5.48
C ALA A 103 30.41 3.24 5.90
N GLN A 104 29.39 3.27 5.02
CA GLN A 104 28.07 3.78 5.35
C GLN A 104 27.39 2.93 6.43
N MET A 105 27.43 1.60 6.30
CA MET A 105 26.85 0.70 7.31
C MET A 105 27.54 0.83 8.66
N ALA A 106 28.88 0.86 8.70
CA ALA A 106 29.63 1.03 9.94
C ALA A 106 29.32 2.36 10.66
N ARG A 107 28.99 3.42 9.91
CA ARG A 107 28.65 4.73 10.47
C ARG A 107 27.19 4.83 10.91
N PHE A 108 26.28 4.29 10.11
CA PHE A 108 24.86 4.62 10.21
C PHE A 108 23.98 3.44 10.64
N ALA A 109 24.31 2.20 10.27
CA ALA A 109 23.53 1.05 10.72
C ALA A 109 23.67 0.82 12.23
N ALA A 110 24.87 1.04 12.79
CA ALA A 110 25.12 0.85 14.23
C ALA A 110 24.34 1.82 15.14
N VAL A 111 23.95 3.00 14.62
CA VAL A 111 23.15 4.00 15.36
C VAL A 111 21.65 3.88 15.06
N GLY A 112 21.24 2.84 14.32
CA GLY A 112 19.83 2.64 13.94
C GLY A 112 19.30 3.68 12.96
N ALA A 113 20.15 4.22 12.07
CA ALA A 113 19.71 5.18 11.06
C ALA A 113 18.87 4.50 9.97
N GLN A 114 18.05 5.32 9.30
CA GLN A 114 17.23 4.90 8.17
C GLN A 114 18.01 5.03 6.86
N PHE A 115 17.84 4.02 5.99
CA PHE A 115 18.35 4.00 4.63
C PHE A 115 17.17 4.12 3.67
N LEU A 116 17.41 4.64 2.47
CA LEU A 116 16.43 4.56 1.39
C LEU A 116 16.78 3.41 0.47
N LEU A 117 15.83 2.52 0.19
CA LEU A 117 16.00 1.42 -0.76
C LEU A 117 15.14 1.71 -2.00
N GLY A 118 15.78 1.83 -3.16
CA GLY A 118 15.06 1.81 -4.43
C GLY A 118 14.46 0.43 -4.66
N LEU A 119 13.22 0.36 -5.17
CA LEU A 119 12.53 -0.90 -5.47
C LEU A 119 12.44 -1.15 -6.99
N PRO A 120 13.40 -1.88 -7.60
CA PRO A 120 13.42 -2.11 -9.04
C PRO A 120 12.20 -2.87 -9.59
N HIS A 121 11.49 -3.63 -8.76
CA HIS A 121 10.30 -4.38 -9.19
C HIS A 121 9.04 -3.50 -9.35
N GLU A 122 9.11 -2.24 -8.94
CA GLU A 122 8.05 -1.23 -9.07
C GLU A 122 8.50 -0.10 -10.01
N ASP A 123 9.49 -0.35 -10.87
CA ASP A 123 10.06 0.69 -11.72
C ASP A 123 9.16 1.08 -12.91
N LEU A 124 9.39 2.29 -13.40
CA LEU A 124 8.85 2.79 -14.66
C LEU A 124 10.00 3.14 -15.60
N THR A 125 9.92 2.63 -16.81
CA THR A 125 10.88 2.94 -17.87
C THR A 125 10.64 4.34 -18.41
N ILE A 126 11.73 5.09 -18.59
CA ILE A 126 11.71 6.42 -19.17
C ILE A 126 11.46 6.32 -20.69
N ALA A 127 10.37 6.94 -21.14
CA ALA A 127 9.84 6.86 -22.50
C ALA A 127 10.39 7.94 -23.44
N ALA A 128 10.80 9.09 -22.91
CA ALA A 128 11.41 10.18 -23.67
C ALA A 128 12.45 10.90 -22.81
N ASP A 129 13.40 11.60 -23.45
CA ASP A 129 14.43 12.32 -22.73
C ASP A 129 13.81 13.39 -21.82
N ALA A 130 14.23 13.41 -20.55
CA ALA A 130 13.76 14.37 -19.57
C ALA A 130 13.99 15.81 -20.03
N SER A 131 13.09 16.70 -19.59
CA SER A 131 13.20 18.13 -19.81
C SER A 131 13.23 18.85 -18.47
N THR A 132 14.40 19.40 -18.12
CA THR A 132 14.62 20.04 -16.81
C THR A 132 14.22 19.09 -15.68
N PHE A 133 13.17 19.40 -14.91
CA PHE A 133 12.66 18.59 -13.80
C PHE A 133 11.68 17.47 -14.21
N THR A 134 11.30 17.39 -15.49
CA THR A 134 10.23 16.49 -15.94
C THR A 134 10.79 15.22 -16.56
N VAL A 135 10.40 14.07 -16.01
CA VAL A 135 10.65 12.74 -16.56
C VAL A 135 9.40 12.26 -17.30
N PHE A 136 9.60 11.72 -18.50
CA PHE A 136 8.52 11.14 -19.31
C PHE A 136 8.51 9.63 -19.16
N VAL A 137 7.37 9.05 -18.77
CA VAL A 137 7.17 7.61 -18.60
C VAL A 137 6.03 7.12 -19.49
N HIS A 138 5.96 5.82 -19.76
CA HIS A 138 4.91 5.26 -20.61
C HIS A 138 3.52 5.38 -20.00
N SER A 139 3.39 5.12 -18.70
CA SER A 139 2.14 5.23 -17.95
C SER A 139 2.43 5.26 -16.46
N THR A 140 1.62 6.00 -15.70
CA THR A 140 1.58 5.96 -14.23
C THR A 140 0.33 5.25 -13.69
N ALA A 141 -0.51 4.70 -14.58
CA ALA A 141 -1.82 4.15 -14.22
C ALA A 141 -1.75 2.92 -13.30
N TYR A 142 -0.62 2.20 -13.31
CA TYR A 142 -0.41 0.98 -12.51
C TYR A 142 0.76 1.16 -11.53
N SER A 143 0.84 2.33 -10.88
CA SER A 143 1.90 2.68 -9.95
C SER A 143 1.33 3.34 -8.69
N ASP A 144 1.40 2.63 -7.56
CA ASP A 144 0.90 3.12 -6.25
C ASP A 144 1.66 4.34 -5.73
N TRP A 145 2.93 4.41 -6.10
CA TRP A 145 3.89 5.37 -5.59
C TRP A 145 3.95 6.66 -6.40
N ALA A 146 3.35 6.72 -7.59
CA ALA A 146 3.43 7.86 -8.48
C ALA A 146 2.53 9.03 -7.99
N LYS A 147 2.91 9.63 -6.86
CA LYS A 147 2.15 10.66 -6.15
C LYS A 147 3.08 11.78 -5.65
N PRO A 148 2.60 13.03 -5.59
CA PRO A 148 3.34 14.13 -4.98
C PRO A 148 3.84 13.80 -3.57
N GLY A 149 5.06 14.20 -3.24
CA GLY A 149 5.72 13.92 -1.98
C GLY A 149 6.39 12.55 -1.90
N GLN A 150 6.15 11.61 -2.82
CA GLN A 150 6.85 10.32 -2.79
C GLN A 150 8.34 10.51 -3.13
N ARG A 151 9.22 9.89 -2.34
CA ARG A 151 10.65 9.78 -2.66
C ARG A 151 10.88 8.71 -3.72
N VAL A 152 11.71 9.03 -4.69
CA VAL A 152 12.03 8.19 -5.84
C VAL A 152 13.51 8.23 -6.13
N VAL A 153 13.95 7.23 -6.90
CA VAL A 153 15.29 7.21 -7.46
C VAL A 153 15.19 7.13 -8.97
N VAL A 154 15.90 8.03 -9.66
CA VAL A 154 16.13 7.94 -11.10
C VAL A 154 17.49 7.31 -11.32
N ALA A 155 17.54 6.19 -12.04
CA ALA A 155 18.74 5.41 -12.23
C ALA A 155 19.00 5.09 -13.71
N ARG A 156 20.29 5.09 -14.09
CA ARG A 156 20.75 4.68 -15.41
C ARG A 156 22.22 4.24 -15.35
N ALA A 157 22.52 3.10 -15.98
CA ALA A 157 23.89 2.58 -16.11
C ALA A 157 24.69 2.53 -14.79
N GLY A 158 24.04 2.17 -13.68
CA GLY A 158 24.65 2.05 -12.35
C GLY A 158 24.87 3.37 -11.60
N SER A 159 24.47 4.50 -12.19
CA SER A 159 24.39 5.81 -11.53
C SER A 159 22.96 6.14 -11.16
N PHE A 160 22.76 6.94 -10.11
CA PHE A 160 21.43 7.30 -9.65
C PHE A 160 21.37 8.69 -9.00
N VAL A 161 20.18 9.25 -8.91
CA VAL A 161 19.86 10.48 -8.17
C VAL A 161 18.57 10.28 -7.37
N ASP A 162 18.58 10.72 -6.12
CA ASP A 162 17.42 10.76 -5.23
C ASP A 162 16.61 12.02 -5.52
N ALA A 163 15.30 11.89 -5.63
CA ALA A 163 14.38 12.99 -5.91
C ALA A 163 13.05 12.81 -5.16
N VAL A 164 12.29 13.88 -5.07
CA VAL A 164 10.91 13.91 -4.58
C VAL A 164 9.97 14.30 -5.70
N ILE A 165 8.90 13.53 -5.87
CA ILE A 165 7.84 13.84 -6.83
C ILE A 165 7.10 15.11 -6.43
N GLN A 166 6.95 16.02 -7.39
CA GLN A 166 6.26 17.30 -7.25
C GLN A 166 4.85 17.25 -7.80
N SER A 167 4.71 16.68 -8.98
CA SER A 167 3.42 16.47 -9.62
C SER A 167 3.49 15.30 -10.58
N VAL A 168 2.33 14.68 -10.82
CA VAL A 168 2.21 13.51 -11.70
C VAL A 168 1.04 13.69 -12.64
N THR A 169 1.23 13.29 -13.89
CA THR A 169 0.16 13.07 -14.86
C THR A 169 0.20 11.61 -15.32
N SER A 170 -0.64 11.23 -16.28
CA SER A 170 -0.64 9.86 -16.82
C SER A 170 0.69 9.44 -17.46
N THR A 171 1.51 10.37 -17.93
CA THR A 171 2.75 10.08 -18.68
C THR A 171 3.95 10.94 -18.26
N THR A 172 3.80 11.81 -17.27
CA THR A 172 4.87 12.70 -16.81
C THR A 172 4.96 12.73 -15.30
N ILE A 173 6.19 12.80 -14.79
CA ILE A 173 6.52 12.97 -13.38
C ILE A 173 7.47 14.15 -13.27
N VAL A 174 7.08 15.17 -12.50
CA VAL A 174 7.92 16.33 -12.20
C VAL A 174 8.64 16.11 -10.88
N LEU A 175 9.95 16.36 -10.85
CA LEU A 175 10.83 16.13 -9.70
C LEU A 175 11.27 17.46 -9.07
N ASP A 176 11.78 17.40 -7.84
CA ASP A 176 12.43 18.54 -7.17
C ASP A 176 13.84 18.84 -7.70
N ILE A 177 14.50 17.83 -8.24
CA ILE A 177 15.84 17.94 -8.80
C ILE A 177 15.84 17.56 -10.28
N GLU A 178 16.66 18.26 -11.06
CA GLU A 178 16.89 17.91 -12.46
C GLU A 178 17.66 16.58 -12.53
N PRO A 179 17.11 15.52 -13.15
CA PRO A 179 17.77 14.21 -13.22
C PRO A 179 18.93 14.19 -14.24
N GLY A 180 19.08 15.24 -15.06
CA GLY A 180 20.08 15.32 -16.12
C GLY A 180 20.02 14.11 -17.06
N SER A 181 21.18 13.56 -17.43
CA SER A 181 21.28 12.42 -18.34
C SER A 181 20.76 11.08 -17.78
N LEU A 182 20.46 11.01 -16.47
CA LEU A 182 19.81 9.86 -15.85
C LEU A 182 18.32 9.81 -16.24
N GLY A 183 17.72 10.97 -16.49
CA GLY A 183 16.33 11.13 -16.94
C GLY A 183 16.11 10.86 -18.43
N ASN A 184 17.11 10.34 -19.15
CA ASN A 184 17.02 10.09 -20.59
C ASN A 184 16.46 8.69 -20.91
N VAL A 185 16.04 8.49 -22.15
CA VAL A 185 15.48 7.21 -22.63
C VAL A 185 16.39 6.03 -22.26
N GLY A 186 15.78 4.97 -21.73
CA GLY A 186 16.46 3.77 -21.22
C GLY A 186 16.99 3.90 -19.78
N GLY A 187 16.76 5.04 -19.12
CA GLY A 187 16.77 5.11 -17.66
C GLY A 187 15.47 4.56 -17.07
N VAL A 188 15.47 4.40 -15.74
CA VAL A 188 14.32 3.95 -14.97
C VAL A 188 14.10 4.89 -13.78
N ILE A 189 12.85 5.04 -13.38
CA ILE A 189 12.45 5.73 -12.15
C ILE A 189 11.70 4.73 -11.26
N MET A 190 12.08 4.65 -9.99
CA MET A 190 11.55 3.66 -9.05
C MET A 190 11.29 4.29 -7.68
N PRO A 191 10.37 3.75 -6.86
CA PRO A 191 10.11 4.31 -5.55
C PRO A 191 11.28 4.02 -4.59
N ALA A 192 11.55 4.99 -3.72
CA ALA A 192 12.52 4.86 -2.65
C ALA A 192 11.78 4.66 -1.32
N VAL A 193 11.95 3.51 -0.68
CA VAL A 193 11.29 3.18 0.59
C VAL A 193 12.29 3.34 1.74
N PRO A 194 11.94 4.05 2.83
CA PRO A 194 12.77 4.11 4.02
C PRO A 194 12.77 2.76 4.73
N ILE A 195 13.95 2.22 4.96
CA ILE A 195 14.18 0.91 5.57
C ILE A 195 15.12 0.99 6.77
N PHE A 196 14.97 0.03 7.68
CA PHE A 196 15.99 -0.35 8.64
C PHE A 196 16.65 -1.64 8.17
N LEU A 197 17.98 -1.66 8.20
CA LEU A 197 18.74 -2.88 7.97
C LEU A 197 18.66 -3.77 9.20
N GLU A 198 18.50 -5.08 9.01
CA GLU A 198 18.63 -6.05 10.08
C GLU A 198 20.04 -5.99 10.70
N PRO A 199 20.20 -6.30 12.00
CA PRO A 199 21.49 -6.21 12.68
C PRO A 199 22.58 -7.06 12.04
N GLN A 200 22.20 -8.17 11.41
CA GLN A 200 23.12 -9.05 10.69
C GLN A 200 22.94 -8.88 9.18
N GLN A 201 24.05 -8.56 8.52
CA GLN A 201 24.15 -8.43 7.07
C GLN A 201 25.33 -9.27 6.61
N ASP A 202 25.12 -10.10 5.58
CA ASP A 202 26.14 -11.04 5.14
C ASP A 202 26.83 -10.54 3.85
N PHE A 203 28.16 -10.69 3.82
CA PHE A 203 29.03 -10.25 2.74
C PHE A 203 29.96 -11.36 2.24
N PRO A 204 29.42 -12.40 1.59
CA PRO A 204 30.25 -13.41 0.95
C PRO A 204 31.23 -12.77 -0.06
N ARG A 205 32.50 -13.14 0.06
CA ARG A 205 33.58 -12.65 -0.81
C ARG A 205 33.80 -13.62 -1.96
N TYR A 206 33.85 -13.10 -3.18
CA TYR A 206 34.34 -13.85 -4.33
C TYR A 206 35.84 -13.59 -4.55
N PRO A 207 36.56 -14.50 -5.24
CA PRO A 207 38.02 -14.42 -5.36
C PRO A 207 38.56 -13.19 -6.11
N VAL A 208 37.71 -12.48 -6.86
CA VAL A 208 38.14 -11.40 -7.76
C VAL A 208 37.21 -10.19 -7.60
N SER A 209 37.68 -9.14 -6.90
CA SER A 209 37.17 -7.75 -6.82
C SER A 209 35.64 -7.49 -6.79
N VAL A 210 34.83 -8.50 -6.49
CA VAL A 210 33.38 -8.46 -6.45
C VAL A 210 32.96 -9.06 -5.12
N GLU A 211 32.05 -8.36 -4.46
CA GLU A 211 31.47 -8.80 -3.20
C GLU A 211 29.97 -8.92 -3.42
N ARG A 212 29.36 -9.96 -2.87
CA ARG A 212 27.91 -10.09 -2.87
C ARG A 212 27.42 -9.66 -1.50
N TRP A 213 26.47 -8.75 -1.47
CA TRP A 213 25.77 -8.37 -0.26
C TRP A 213 24.44 -9.12 -0.23
N ASN A 214 24.20 -9.90 0.81
CA ASN A 214 22.88 -10.42 1.13
C ASN A 214 22.19 -9.40 2.04
N ILE A 215 21.26 -8.64 1.48
CA ILE A 215 20.52 -7.61 2.20
C ILE A 215 19.32 -8.23 2.90
N ASN A 216 19.15 -7.88 4.17
CA ASN A 216 17.92 -8.14 4.92
C ASN A 216 17.46 -6.83 5.56
N ALA A 217 16.22 -6.41 5.29
CA ALA A 217 15.73 -5.12 5.76
C ALA A 217 14.22 -5.17 6.07
N ARG A 218 13.77 -4.22 6.88
CA ARG A 218 12.35 -3.97 7.13
C ARG A 218 11.99 -2.56 6.75
N ALA A 219 10.83 -2.38 6.15
CA ALA A 219 10.30 -1.05 5.89
C ALA A 219 10.05 -0.32 7.22
N ASN A 220 10.49 0.94 7.31
CA ASN A 220 10.13 1.82 8.41
C ASN A 220 8.70 2.36 8.22
N ILE A 221 8.33 2.61 6.96
CA ILE A 221 6.99 3.02 6.58
C ILE A 221 6.43 1.94 5.65
N ASN A 222 5.23 1.47 5.97
CA ASN A 222 4.64 0.30 5.34
C ASN A 222 3.85 0.61 4.06
N ASP A 223 3.83 1.89 3.66
CA ASP A 223 2.95 2.42 2.64
C ASP A 223 3.66 3.53 1.84
N PHE A 224 3.10 3.87 0.69
CA PHE A 224 3.55 4.98 -0.15
C PHE A 224 2.97 6.31 0.33
N ALA A 225 3.40 7.41 -0.29
CA ALA A 225 2.89 8.73 0.02
C ALA A 225 1.34 8.74 0.00
N PRO A 226 0.69 9.18 1.08
CA PRO A 226 -0.76 9.20 1.18
C PRO A 226 -1.39 10.16 0.18
N THR A 227 -2.66 9.92 -0.11
CA THR A 227 -3.52 10.99 -0.60
C THR A 227 -3.95 11.79 0.62
N LEU A 228 -3.60 13.07 0.68
CA LEU A 228 -3.90 13.93 1.81
C LEU A 228 -5.13 14.79 1.51
N ALA A 229 -5.97 15.04 2.50
CA ALA A 229 -7.06 15.99 2.36
C ALA A 229 -6.49 17.40 2.09
N THR A 230 -7.12 18.14 1.19
CA THR A 230 -6.62 19.44 0.71
C THR A 230 -7.69 20.52 0.70
N LEU A 231 -7.30 21.78 0.89
CA LEU A 231 -8.15 22.95 0.73
C LEU A 231 -7.43 23.97 -0.14
N PRO A 232 -7.78 24.10 -1.43
CA PRO A 232 -7.27 25.20 -2.25
C PRO A 232 -7.81 26.51 -1.68
N LEU A 233 -6.92 27.44 -1.35
CA LEU A 233 -7.29 28.71 -0.72
C LEU A 233 -7.83 29.73 -1.73
N GLY A 234 -7.43 29.66 -2.99
CA GLY A 234 -7.88 30.60 -4.03
C GLY A 234 -9.40 30.76 -4.16
N PRO A 235 -10.19 29.67 -4.16
CA PRO A 235 -11.66 29.76 -4.19
C PRO A 235 -12.31 30.24 -2.89
N VAL A 236 -11.62 30.16 -1.75
CA VAL A 236 -12.20 30.41 -0.41
C VAL A 236 -11.73 31.72 0.21
N THR A 237 -10.72 32.39 -0.36
CA THR A 237 -10.32 33.74 0.02
C THR A 237 -10.53 34.72 -1.15
N LEU A 238 -10.74 36.01 -0.82
CA LEU A 238 -10.78 37.07 -1.81
C LEU A 238 -9.40 37.65 -2.13
N SER A 239 -8.35 37.21 -1.43
CA SER A 239 -6.99 37.69 -1.61
C SER A 239 -6.28 36.95 -2.72
N ALA A 240 -5.77 37.74 -3.67
CA ALA A 240 -4.96 37.23 -4.77
C ALA A 240 -3.69 36.51 -4.30
N ALA A 241 -3.21 36.80 -3.08
CA ALA A 241 -2.04 36.17 -2.48
C ALA A 241 -2.23 34.65 -2.25
N PHE A 242 -3.49 34.22 -2.07
CA PHE A 242 -3.83 32.82 -1.82
C PHE A 242 -4.30 32.06 -3.06
N ASN A 243 -4.36 32.69 -4.24
CA ASN A 243 -4.96 32.10 -5.45
C ASN A 243 -4.40 30.73 -5.84
N ASN A 244 -3.12 30.51 -5.60
CA ASN A 244 -2.44 29.25 -5.92
C ASN A 244 -1.94 28.51 -4.68
N VAL A 245 -2.44 28.88 -3.49
CA VAL A 245 -2.07 28.24 -2.22
C VAL A 245 -3.07 27.13 -1.92
N THR A 246 -2.59 26.01 -1.41
CA THR A 246 -3.39 24.88 -0.96
C THR A 246 -2.95 24.47 0.43
N LEU A 247 -3.90 24.28 1.35
CA LEU A 247 -3.62 23.64 2.63
C LEU A 247 -3.76 22.13 2.49
N VAL A 248 -2.88 21.38 3.13
CA VAL A 248 -2.82 19.92 3.04
C VAL A 248 -2.72 19.34 4.45
N SER A 249 -3.51 18.30 4.74
CA SER A 249 -3.44 17.59 6.01
C SER A 249 -2.08 16.88 6.20
N ARG A 250 -1.59 16.80 7.43
CA ARG A 250 -0.46 15.94 7.84
C ARG A 250 -0.92 14.65 8.52
N LEU A 251 -2.21 14.55 8.87
CA LEU A 251 -2.78 13.43 9.60
C LEU A 251 -3.55 12.49 8.67
N PHE A 252 -3.51 11.20 9.01
CA PHE A 252 -4.20 10.13 8.30
C PHE A 252 -5.55 9.80 8.96
N GLY A 253 -6.51 9.31 8.16
CA GLY A 253 -7.79 8.79 8.65
C GLY A 253 -8.83 9.86 9.01
N LEU A 254 -9.88 9.47 9.75
CA LEU A 254 -11.03 10.33 10.09
C LEU A 254 -10.64 11.67 10.74
N ALA A 255 -9.52 11.69 11.49
CA ALA A 255 -9.01 12.90 12.12
C ALA A 255 -8.47 13.91 11.09
N GLY A 256 -7.87 13.45 9.99
CA GLY A 256 -7.38 14.31 8.91
C GLY A 256 -8.52 14.94 8.08
N ASN A 257 -9.65 14.24 7.98
CA ASN A 257 -10.82 14.65 7.20
C ASN A 257 -11.73 15.64 7.95
N ALA A 258 -11.57 15.75 9.27
CA ALA A 258 -12.35 16.63 10.13
C ALA A 258 -11.60 17.95 10.46
N ILE A 259 -10.45 18.19 9.83
CA ILE A 259 -9.67 19.42 10.03
C ILE A 259 -10.39 20.56 9.31
N ASN A 260 -11.01 21.43 10.09
CA ASN A 260 -11.39 22.75 9.62
C ASN A 260 -10.18 23.67 9.75
N VAL A 261 -10.05 24.62 8.83
CA VAL A 261 -9.07 25.70 8.97
C VAL A 261 -9.83 27.01 9.02
N GLN A 262 -9.85 27.61 10.20
CA GLN A 262 -10.44 28.92 10.39
C GLN A 262 -9.37 30.01 10.43
N PHE A 263 -9.66 31.19 9.88
CA PHE A 263 -8.93 32.42 10.18
C PHE A 263 -9.89 33.39 10.87
N SER A 264 -9.98 33.40 12.20
CA SER A 264 -10.88 34.30 12.91
C SER A 264 -10.16 35.53 13.47
N SER A 265 -10.70 36.73 13.26
CA SER A 265 -10.19 37.93 13.95
C SER A 265 -10.81 38.04 15.34
N ASN A 266 -9.99 38.22 16.38
CA ASN A 266 -10.49 38.42 17.75
C ASN A 266 -11.13 39.81 17.91
N ALA A 267 -12.36 39.89 18.44
CA ALA A 267 -13.04 41.17 18.70
C ALA A 267 -12.32 42.08 19.71
N ILE A 268 -11.48 41.52 20.59
CA ILE A 268 -10.68 42.25 21.60
C ILE A 268 -9.34 42.71 21.01
N TYR A 269 -8.83 41.98 20.01
CA TYR A 269 -7.60 42.31 19.28
C TYR A 269 -7.88 42.14 17.78
N PRO A 270 -8.26 43.20 17.05
CA PRO A 270 -8.68 43.12 15.63
C PRO A 270 -7.56 42.70 14.65
N ALA A 271 -6.46 42.17 15.18
CA ALA A 271 -5.24 41.74 14.50
C ALA A 271 -4.69 40.44 15.12
N ILE A 272 -5.57 39.52 15.53
CA ILE A 272 -5.21 38.16 15.95
C ILE A 272 -6.15 37.18 15.26
N GLY A 273 -5.61 36.48 14.26
CA GLY A 273 -6.11 35.21 13.74
C GLY A 273 -6.07 34.06 14.75
N GLN A 274 -6.91 33.05 14.57
CA GLN A 274 -6.74 31.73 15.18
C GLN A 274 -7.05 30.65 14.15
N LEU A 275 -6.13 29.70 13.98
CA LEU A 275 -6.36 28.42 13.30
C LEU A 275 -6.99 27.45 14.32
N ILE A 276 -8.14 26.89 13.99
CA ILE A 276 -8.88 25.96 14.84
C ILE A 276 -8.98 24.64 14.09
N GLU A 277 -8.32 23.59 14.59
CA GLU A 277 -8.45 22.25 14.05
C GLU A 277 -9.45 21.49 14.96
N THR A 278 -10.41 20.75 14.39
CA THR A 278 -11.49 20.17 15.20
C THR A 278 -10.94 19.06 16.12
N GLY A 279 -10.81 19.36 17.41
CA GLY A 279 -10.30 18.46 18.45
C GLY A 279 -8.90 18.81 18.98
N TYR A 280 -8.12 19.62 18.26
CA TYR A 280 -6.79 20.12 18.66
C TYR A 280 -6.60 21.56 18.15
N PHE A 281 -6.12 22.48 18.99
CA PHE A 281 -6.02 23.90 18.60
C PHE A 281 -4.57 24.27 18.24
N THR A 282 -4.33 24.71 17.00
CA THR A 282 -3.07 25.36 16.61
C THR A 282 -3.30 26.87 16.43
N GLU A 283 -3.08 27.67 17.47
CA GLU A 283 -3.32 29.12 17.40
C GLU A 283 -2.26 29.84 16.52
N PHE A 284 -2.68 30.37 15.37
CA PHE A 284 -1.85 31.25 14.53
C PHE A 284 -2.33 32.70 14.56
N ARG A 285 -1.53 33.57 15.18
CA ARG A 285 -1.83 35.01 15.26
C ARG A 285 -1.28 35.75 14.05
N TYR A 286 -2.15 36.41 13.28
CA TYR A 286 -1.77 37.32 12.20
C TYR A 286 -2.30 38.73 12.39
N ARG A 287 -1.53 39.72 11.90
CA ARG A 287 -1.91 41.12 11.79
C ARG A 287 -2.16 41.46 10.31
N PRO A 288 -3.39 41.88 9.94
CA PRO A 288 -3.71 42.28 8.58
C PRO A 288 -2.73 43.30 8.02
N GLY A 289 -2.26 43.09 6.78
CA GLY A 289 -1.33 43.98 6.09
C GLY A 289 0.10 44.00 6.67
N VAL A 290 0.42 43.12 7.62
CA VAL A 290 1.75 43.04 8.26
C VAL A 290 2.27 41.60 8.29
N THR A 291 1.42 40.63 8.62
CA THR A 291 1.80 39.22 8.59
C THR A 291 1.85 38.75 7.16
N THR A 292 3.04 38.32 6.75
CA THR A 292 3.29 37.80 5.41
C THR A 292 2.91 36.32 5.29
N LEU A 293 2.79 35.81 4.06
CA LEU A 293 2.56 34.39 3.82
C LEU A 293 3.72 33.51 4.29
N ASP A 294 4.96 33.99 4.25
CA ASP A 294 6.11 33.26 4.83
C ASP A 294 6.00 33.08 6.35
N ASN A 295 5.43 34.07 7.05
CA ASN A 295 5.16 33.96 8.48
C ASN A 295 4.11 32.88 8.77
N LEU A 296 3.09 32.77 7.91
CA LEU A 296 2.08 31.72 7.98
C LEU A 296 2.69 30.34 7.67
N TYR A 297 3.44 30.23 6.57
CA TYR A 297 4.13 29.01 6.17
C TYR A 297 5.04 28.48 7.28
N SER A 298 5.90 29.34 7.84
CA SER A 298 6.82 28.96 8.92
C SER A 298 6.09 28.45 10.16
N LYS A 299 4.88 28.93 10.43
CA LYS A 299 4.05 28.45 11.55
C LYS A 299 3.36 27.13 11.23
N LEU A 300 2.85 26.97 10.01
CA LEU A 300 2.28 25.70 9.54
C LEU A 300 3.33 24.61 9.41
N LEU A 301 4.59 24.95 9.08
CA LEU A 301 5.71 24.01 9.11
C LEU A 301 5.90 23.36 10.49
N LEU A 302 5.62 24.11 11.56
CA LEU A 302 5.68 23.66 12.94
C LEU A 302 4.35 23.04 13.44
N SER A 303 3.26 23.15 12.68
CA SER A 303 1.99 22.48 13.02
C SER A 303 2.14 20.97 12.86
N SER A 304 1.50 20.20 13.74
CA SER A 304 1.46 18.74 13.60
C SER A 304 0.45 18.28 12.54
N ASN A 305 -0.49 19.13 12.14
CA ASN A 305 -1.72 18.67 11.50
C ASN A 305 -1.98 19.21 10.09
N VAL A 306 -1.42 20.37 9.73
CA VAL A 306 -1.61 20.98 8.40
C VAL A 306 -0.30 21.56 7.88
N MET A 307 -0.08 21.49 6.57
CA MET A 307 0.95 22.23 5.86
C MET A 307 0.35 23.07 4.72
N MET A 308 1.11 24.04 4.24
CA MET A 308 0.76 24.84 3.08
C MET A 308 1.64 24.41 1.89
N THR A 309 1.03 24.27 0.72
CA THR A 309 1.66 23.93 -0.56
C THR A 309 1.13 24.87 -1.65
N GLY A 310 1.70 24.80 -2.84
CA GLY A 310 1.28 25.62 -3.98
C GLY A 310 2.27 26.73 -4.29
N THR A 311 1.81 27.85 -4.86
CA THR A 311 2.68 29.01 -5.13
C THR A 311 2.13 30.26 -4.46
N TRP A 312 3.02 31.03 -3.84
CA TRP A 312 2.71 32.34 -3.30
C TRP A 312 3.92 33.28 -3.38
N THR A 313 3.69 34.57 -3.20
CA THR A 313 4.77 35.53 -2.96
C THR A 313 4.98 35.64 -1.47
N GLY A 314 6.17 35.28 -0.98
CA GLY A 314 6.46 35.24 0.45
C GLY A 314 6.20 36.55 1.20
N SER A 315 6.38 37.69 0.52
CA SER A 315 6.12 39.03 1.04
C SER A 315 4.66 39.46 1.01
N ASP A 316 3.77 38.72 0.33
CA ASP A 316 2.35 39.07 0.29
C ASP A 316 1.77 38.97 1.71
N THR A 317 0.96 39.97 2.07
CA THR A 317 0.40 40.08 3.41
C THR A 317 -1.02 39.57 3.47
N ILE A 318 -1.36 38.86 4.54
CA ILE A 318 -2.74 38.44 4.84
C ILE A 318 -3.60 39.70 5.05
N ALA A 319 -4.73 39.79 4.37
CA ALA A 319 -5.67 40.90 4.45
C ALA A 319 -6.72 40.68 5.55
N ALA A 320 -7.41 41.76 5.96
CA ALA A 320 -8.43 41.70 7.00
C ALA A 320 -9.69 40.88 6.61
N GLY A 321 -9.84 40.57 5.31
CA GLY A 321 -10.94 39.78 4.76
C GLY A 321 -10.58 38.34 4.38
N ASP A 322 -9.35 37.89 4.67
CA ASP A 322 -8.89 36.52 4.40
C ASP A 322 -9.38 35.56 5.49
N ILE A 323 -10.71 35.49 5.60
CA ILE A 323 -11.42 34.62 6.53
C ILE A 323 -12.00 33.48 5.69
N PHE A 324 -11.65 32.26 6.04
CA PHE A 324 -12.30 31.05 5.54
C PHE A 324 -12.54 30.11 6.72
N ASP A 325 -13.55 29.26 6.58
CA ASP A 325 -13.98 28.25 7.55
C ASP A 325 -14.48 27.01 6.80
N GLU A 326 -13.68 26.58 5.83
CA GLU A 326 -13.99 25.43 5.01
C GLU A 326 -13.19 24.22 5.52
N PRO A 327 -13.80 23.03 5.57
CA PRO A 327 -13.08 21.81 5.88
C PRO A 327 -12.07 21.50 4.76
N LEU A 328 -10.99 20.79 5.11
CA LEU A 328 -10.20 20.11 4.08
C LEU A 328 -11.13 19.20 3.26
N THR A 329 -10.98 19.26 1.94
CA THR A 329 -11.75 18.46 0.97
C THR A 329 -11.00 17.17 0.62
N GLY A 330 -11.74 16.09 0.40
CA GLY A 330 -11.18 14.75 0.16
C GLY A 330 -10.92 13.96 1.45
N ALA A 331 -10.32 12.79 1.30
CA ALA A 331 -9.94 11.94 2.43
C ALA A 331 -8.42 11.80 2.49
N SER A 332 -7.86 12.00 3.70
CA SER A 332 -6.52 11.58 4.05
C SER A 332 -6.48 10.04 4.11
N GLU A 333 -6.24 9.44 2.97
CA GLU A 333 -6.18 8.00 2.78
C GLU A 333 -4.73 7.54 2.84
N ALA A 334 -4.55 6.34 3.41
CA ALA A 334 -3.34 5.55 3.19
C ALA A 334 -2.98 5.54 1.69
N GLY A 335 -1.71 5.37 1.35
CA GLY A 335 -1.28 5.21 -0.02
C GLY A 335 -2.14 4.17 -0.71
N ALA A 336 -2.87 4.56 -1.76
CA ALA A 336 -3.62 3.62 -2.59
C ALA A 336 -2.75 2.41 -2.93
N VAL A 337 -3.23 1.22 -2.56
CA VAL A 337 -2.55 -0.06 -2.81
C VAL A 337 -3.25 -0.75 -3.98
N GLY A 338 -2.49 -1.13 -5.00
CA GLY A 338 -3.01 -1.80 -6.19
C GLY A 338 -3.77 -0.87 -7.14
N THR A 339 -3.23 0.32 -7.36
CA THR A 339 -3.74 1.37 -8.24
C THR A 339 -3.92 0.83 -9.67
N GLY A 340 -5.06 1.16 -10.27
CA GLY A 340 -5.42 0.71 -11.62
C GLY A 340 -5.94 -0.72 -11.72
N ALA A 341 -5.84 -1.53 -10.65
CA ALA A 341 -6.46 -2.85 -10.59
C ALA A 341 -7.76 -2.82 -9.79
N THR A 342 -8.69 -3.72 -10.12
CA THR A 342 -9.95 -3.94 -9.40
C THR A 342 -10.01 -5.37 -8.89
N VAL A 343 -10.58 -5.57 -7.71
CA VAL A 343 -10.85 -6.91 -7.16
C VAL A 343 -12.32 -7.22 -7.37
N THR A 344 -12.60 -8.36 -7.98
CA THR A 344 -13.96 -8.84 -8.18
C THR A 344 -14.56 -9.28 -6.85
N SER A 345 -15.84 -8.97 -6.61
CA SER A 345 -16.56 -9.38 -5.41
C SER A 345 -17.82 -10.15 -5.77
N TYR A 346 -18.11 -11.21 -5.02
CA TYR A 346 -19.32 -12.03 -5.16
C TYR A 346 -19.86 -12.37 -3.77
N ALA A 347 -21.18 -12.26 -3.57
CA ALA A 347 -21.84 -12.45 -2.28
C ALA A 347 -21.19 -11.67 -1.11
N GLY A 348 -20.68 -10.45 -1.37
CA GLY A 348 -20.04 -9.60 -0.37
C GLY A 348 -18.60 -9.98 0.02
N HIS A 349 -17.99 -10.96 -0.65
CA HIS A 349 -16.61 -11.39 -0.44
C HIS A 349 -15.76 -11.20 -1.70
N PRO A 350 -14.47 -10.87 -1.58
CA PRO A 350 -13.57 -10.82 -2.73
C PRO A 350 -13.41 -12.21 -3.34
N VAL A 351 -13.22 -12.25 -4.66
CA VAL A 351 -13.01 -13.47 -5.44
C VAL A 351 -11.57 -13.50 -5.95
N TRP A 352 -10.94 -14.66 -5.85
CA TRP A 352 -9.71 -14.96 -6.55
C TRP A 352 -10.02 -15.22 -8.02
N ASP A 353 -10.00 -14.18 -8.84
CA ASP A 353 -10.35 -14.23 -10.28
C ASP A 353 -9.15 -14.47 -11.21
N LYS A 354 -7.94 -14.63 -10.65
CA LYS A 354 -6.74 -14.94 -11.40
C LYS A 354 -6.49 -16.44 -11.49
N ARG A 355 -6.22 -16.93 -12.69
CA ARG A 355 -5.88 -18.34 -12.88
C ARG A 355 -4.65 -18.72 -12.06
N LEU A 356 -4.76 -19.82 -11.32
CA LEU A 356 -3.63 -20.39 -10.58
C LEU A 356 -2.66 -21.07 -11.54
N ASP A 357 -1.37 -20.91 -11.26
CA ASP A 357 -0.32 -21.63 -12.00
C ASP A 357 -0.19 -23.05 -11.45
N ASN A 358 0.01 -24.02 -12.34
CA ASN A 358 0.19 -25.42 -12.01
C ASN A 358 1.57 -25.85 -12.53
N GLU A 359 2.63 -25.63 -11.74
CA GLU A 359 3.99 -26.11 -12.03
C GLU A 359 4.10 -27.64 -11.82
N GLY A 360 3.20 -28.42 -12.44
CA GLY A 360 3.07 -29.87 -12.26
C GLY A 360 1.83 -30.24 -11.46
N THR A 361 1.99 -31.03 -10.40
CA THR A 361 0.88 -31.52 -9.57
C THR A 361 0.54 -30.50 -8.48
N ALA A 362 -0.67 -29.95 -8.52
CA ALA A 362 -1.22 -29.18 -7.41
C ALA A 362 -1.44 -30.12 -6.21
N GLN A 363 -0.80 -29.81 -5.07
CA GLN A 363 -0.95 -30.58 -3.85
C GLN A 363 -2.00 -29.93 -2.96
N ASP A 364 -3.14 -30.60 -2.84
CA ASP A 364 -4.12 -30.30 -1.81
C ASP A 364 -3.77 -31.08 -0.54
N SER A 365 -4.07 -30.48 0.61
CA SER A 365 -3.90 -31.12 1.91
C SER A 365 -5.23 -31.22 2.63
N VAL A 366 -5.39 -32.25 3.46
CA VAL A 366 -6.53 -32.39 4.35
C VAL A 366 -6.01 -32.51 5.78
N GLN A 367 -6.50 -31.66 6.67
CA GLN A 367 -6.29 -31.83 8.10
C GLN A 367 -7.50 -32.49 8.72
N ALA A 368 -7.27 -33.66 9.32
CA ALA A 368 -8.34 -34.45 9.91
C ALA A 368 -8.89 -33.86 11.22
N ALA A 369 -8.25 -32.84 11.82
CA ALA A 369 -8.62 -32.26 13.12
C ALA A 369 -8.96 -33.33 14.19
N THR A 370 -8.32 -34.50 14.06
CA THR A 370 -8.42 -35.64 14.95
C THR A 370 -7.18 -35.69 15.83
N GLU A 371 -7.38 -35.87 17.12
CA GLU A 371 -6.34 -36.21 18.07
C GLU A 371 -6.34 -37.73 18.26
N ILE A 372 -5.20 -38.37 18.04
CA ILE A 372 -5.01 -39.79 18.34
C ILE A 372 -4.36 -39.86 19.72
N ILE A 373 -5.06 -40.48 20.67
CA ILE A 373 -4.55 -40.69 22.02
C ILE A 373 -4.17 -42.15 22.16
N ASP A 374 -2.89 -42.39 22.46
CA ASP A 374 -2.35 -43.72 22.72
C ASP A 374 -1.70 -43.75 24.11
N HIS A 375 -2.31 -44.53 25.01
CA HIS A 375 -1.80 -44.78 26.37
C HIS A 375 -1.04 -46.11 26.49
N GLY A 376 -0.55 -46.67 25.38
CA GLY A 376 0.11 -47.98 25.33
C GLY A 376 -0.86 -49.16 25.19
N GLY A 377 -2.08 -48.90 24.70
CA GLY A 377 -3.17 -49.85 24.51
C GLY A 377 -3.78 -49.75 23.11
N THR A 378 -5.07 -50.00 22.95
CA THR A 378 -5.75 -49.72 21.67
C THR A 378 -5.88 -48.20 21.50
N PRO A 379 -5.35 -47.61 20.41
CA PRO A 379 -5.47 -46.17 20.19
C PRO A 379 -6.94 -45.80 20.00
N TYR A 380 -7.32 -44.63 20.49
CA TYR A 380 -8.62 -44.04 20.18
C TYR A 380 -8.44 -42.64 19.59
N ALA A 381 -9.25 -42.32 18.59
CA ALA A 381 -9.22 -41.03 17.91
C ALA A 381 -10.43 -40.20 18.34
N LEU A 382 -10.18 -38.93 18.68
CA LEU A 382 -11.21 -37.94 18.95
C LEU A 382 -11.09 -36.83 17.91
N GLY A 383 -12.12 -36.65 17.09
CA GLY A 383 -12.25 -35.49 16.20
C GLY A 383 -13.37 -34.60 16.69
N THR A 384 -13.16 -33.28 16.70
CA THR A 384 -14.22 -32.30 16.96
C THR A 384 -14.68 -31.58 15.71
N ALA A 385 -14.03 -31.81 14.57
CA ALA A 385 -14.41 -31.21 13.31
C ALA A 385 -15.54 -32.02 12.67
N ASP A 386 -16.61 -31.33 12.32
CA ASP A 386 -17.75 -31.93 11.64
C ASP A 386 -17.46 -32.17 10.15
N ARG A 387 -16.38 -31.58 9.60
CA ARG A 387 -15.95 -31.74 8.20
C ARG A 387 -14.42 -31.68 8.07
N ALA A 388 -13.94 -32.14 6.91
CA ALA A 388 -12.53 -32.06 6.52
C ALA A 388 -12.10 -30.59 6.30
N ASP A 389 -10.94 -30.21 6.85
CA ASP A 389 -10.30 -28.93 6.60
C ASP A 389 -9.34 -29.09 5.40
N TRP A 390 -9.79 -28.64 4.24
CA TRP A 390 -9.03 -28.68 2.98
C TRP A 390 -8.12 -27.46 2.88
N GLY A 391 -6.82 -27.69 2.70
CA GLY A 391 -5.84 -26.68 2.32
C GLY A 391 -5.53 -26.77 0.82
N ARG A 392 -5.90 -25.73 0.07
CA ARG A 392 -5.62 -25.54 -1.34
C ARG A 392 -4.29 -24.81 -1.53
N ALA A 393 -3.40 -25.39 -2.32
CA ALA A 393 -2.19 -24.68 -2.73
C ALA A 393 -2.55 -23.55 -3.71
N VAL A 394 -2.18 -22.32 -3.37
CA VAL A 394 -2.35 -21.14 -4.22
C VAL A 394 -0.98 -20.75 -4.74
N LEU A 395 -0.76 -21.01 -6.03
CA LEU A 395 0.43 -20.56 -6.74
C LEU A 395 0.03 -19.51 -7.78
N PHE A 396 0.60 -18.32 -7.65
CA PHE A 396 0.36 -17.22 -8.56
C PHE A 396 1.65 -16.69 -9.13
N LYS A 397 1.73 -16.64 -10.45
CA LYS A 397 2.90 -16.16 -11.18
C LYS A 397 2.44 -15.28 -12.33
N SER A 398 3.00 -14.09 -12.42
CA SER A 398 2.75 -13.18 -13.54
C SER A 398 3.93 -12.22 -13.74
N ALA A 399 4.06 -11.73 -14.97
CA ALA A 399 4.97 -10.63 -15.32
C ALA A 399 4.22 -9.30 -15.51
N GLY A 400 2.89 -9.32 -15.49
CA GLY A 400 2.06 -8.14 -15.77
C GLY A 400 2.00 -7.17 -14.60
N GLN A 401 2.19 -5.88 -14.87
CA GLN A 401 2.01 -4.82 -13.87
C GLN A 401 0.57 -4.80 -13.32
N THR A 402 -0.43 -5.00 -14.17
CA THR A 402 -1.84 -5.07 -13.74
C THR A 402 -2.08 -6.21 -12.74
N ASP A 403 -1.50 -7.38 -12.97
CA ASP A 403 -1.61 -8.53 -12.07
C ASP A 403 -0.88 -8.30 -10.75
N TRP A 404 0.25 -7.59 -10.79
CA TRP A 404 0.95 -7.16 -9.59
C TRP A 404 0.12 -6.17 -8.76
N GLN A 405 -0.50 -5.17 -9.39
CA GLN A 405 -1.40 -4.24 -8.71
C GLN A 405 -2.65 -4.97 -8.17
N TRP A 406 -3.21 -5.91 -8.94
CA TRP A 406 -4.33 -6.74 -8.50
C TRP A 406 -3.97 -7.52 -7.24
N TRP A 407 -2.80 -8.16 -7.20
CA TRP A 407 -2.36 -8.94 -6.06
C TRP A 407 -2.23 -8.09 -4.79
N LYS A 408 -1.63 -6.91 -4.90
CA LYS A 408 -1.51 -5.97 -3.79
C LYS A 408 -2.89 -5.52 -3.30
N ARG A 409 -3.82 -5.20 -4.21
CA ARG A 409 -5.19 -4.82 -3.87
C ARG A 409 -5.92 -5.96 -3.16
N PHE A 410 -5.85 -7.17 -3.71
CA PHE A 410 -6.48 -8.36 -3.16
C PHE A 410 -5.99 -8.64 -1.74
N LEU A 411 -4.67 -8.63 -1.52
CA LEU A 411 -4.09 -8.79 -0.20
C LEU A 411 -4.53 -7.69 0.79
N SER A 412 -4.60 -6.44 0.35
CA SER A 412 -5.06 -5.32 1.19
C SER A 412 -6.53 -5.47 1.61
N GLU A 413 -7.35 -6.10 0.76
CA GLU A 413 -8.75 -6.34 1.03
C GLU A 413 -8.94 -7.49 2.02
N VAL A 414 -8.21 -8.60 1.82
CA VAL A 414 -8.28 -9.80 2.64
C VAL A 414 -7.58 -9.64 4.00
N LYS A 415 -6.51 -8.83 4.06
CA LYS A 415 -5.69 -8.55 5.25
C LYS A 415 -5.14 -9.82 5.91
N GLY A 416 -4.41 -10.62 5.12
CA GLY A 416 -3.80 -11.88 5.55
C GLY A 416 -4.83 -12.94 5.91
N ARG A 417 -4.83 -13.42 7.15
CA ARG A 417 -5.80 -14.43 7.61
C ARG A 417 -7.13 -13.81 8.06
N GLN A 418 -7.35 -12.50 7.94
CA GLN A 418 -8.52 -11.87 8.56
C GLN A 418 -9.83 -12.25 7.86
N LYS A 419 -9.94 -11.96 6.57
CA LYS A 419 -11.19 -12.14 5.81
C LYS A 419 -11.18 -13.44 5.02
N ALA A 420 -12.38 -13.93 4.74
CA ALA A 420 -12.59 -15.00 3.78
C ALA A 420 -12.76 -14.42 2.38
N PHE A 421 -12.42 -15.20 1.37
CA PHE A 421 -12.53 -14.90 -0.04
C PHE A 421 -12.98 -16.16 -0.80
N TRP A 422 -13.56 -15.98 -1.98
CA TRP A 422 -13.92 -17.10 -2.84
C TRP A 422 -12.71 -17.56 -3.65
N LEU A 423 -12.42 -18.85 -3.61
CA LEU A 423 -11.41 -19.49 -4.42
C LEU A 423 -12.08 -20.51 -5.34
N PRO A 424 -12.04 -20.30 -6.67
CA PRO A 424 -12.44 -21.35 -7.58
C PRO A 424 -11.49 -22.54 -7.49
N THR A 425 -12.02 -23.75 -7.63
CA THR A 425 -11.20 -24.97 -7.74
C THR A 425 -10.35 -25.00 -9.01
N TRP A 426 -10.72 -24.21 -10.03
CA TRP A 426 -10.11 -24.20 -11.38
C TRP A 426 -10.07 -25.59 -12.02
N ARG A 427 -11.09 -26.39 -11.73
CA ARG A 427 -11.33 -27.73 -12.28
C ARG A 427 -12.68 -27.74 -12.97
N ASP A 428 -12.82 -28.56 -14.00
CA ASP A 428 -14.13 -28.84 -14.59
C ASP A 428 -14.88 -29.82 -13.69
N ASP A 429 -15.43 -29.28 -12.59
CA ASP A 429 -16.10 -30.08 -11.57
C ASP A 429 -17.50 -30.53 -12.02
N LEU A 430 -18.10 -29.79 -12.96
CA LEU A 430 -19.38 -30.08 -13.59
C LEU A 430 -19.28 -29.86 -15.09
N THR A 431 -19.59 -30.89 -15.88
CA THR A 431 -19.55 -30.77 -17.33
C THR A 431 -20.87 -30.21 -17.84
N PHE A 432 -20.82 -29.05 -18.50
CA PHE A 432 -21.99 -28.40 -19.08
C PHE A 432 -22.64 -29.25 -20.18
N VAL A 433 -23.98 -29.32 -20.17
CA VAL A 433 -24.76 -30.05 -21.19
C VAL A 433 -25.66 -29.10 -21.96
N SER A 434 -26.44 -28.28 -21.26
CA SER A 434 -27.35 -27.30 -21.86
C SER A 434 -27.82 -26.28 -20.82
N GLN A 435 -28.49 -25.22 -21.27
CA GLN A 435 -29.10 -24.22 -20.38
C GLN A 435 -30.50 -23.82 -20.85
N ALA A 436 -31.31 -23.40 -19.90
CA ALA A 436 -32.56 -22.67 -20.07
C ALA A 436 -32.57 -21.46 -19.11
N PRO A 437 -33.45 -20.47 -19.28
CA PRO A 437 -33.48 -19.32 -18.37
C PRO A 437 -33.69 -19.75 -16.91
N GLY A 438 -32.74 -19.41 -16.03
CA GLY A 438 -32.69 -19.80 -14.61
C GLY A 438 -32.24 -21.24 -14.34
N GLU A 439 -31.87 -22.01 -15.36
CA GLU A 439 -31.56 -23.43 -15.23
C GLU A 439 -30.34 -23.85 -16.07
N ILE A 440 -29.44 -24.61 -15.46
CA ILE A 440 -28.30 -25.22 -16.14
C ILE A 440 -28.39 -26.72 -15.97
N VAL A 441 -28.30 -27.46 -17.09
CA VAL A 441 -28.19 -28.91 -17.08
C VAL A 441 -26.71 -29.26 -17.16
N VAL A 442 -26.24 -29.99 -16.15
CA VAL A 442 -24.86 -30.47 -16.06
C VAL A 442 -24.83 -31.99 -16.00
N SER A 443 -23.69 -32.55 -16.35
CA SER A 443 -23.36 -33.95 -16.05
C SER A 443 -22.20 -33.98 -15.06
N SER A 444 -22.20 -34.99 -14.20
CA SER A 444 -21.10 -35.27 -13.27
C SER A 444 -20.61 -36.68 -13.56
N GLU A 445 -19.28 -36.88 -13.64
CA GLU A 445 -18.69 -38.21 -13.85
C GLU A 445 -19.17 -39.23 -12.78
N ASP A 446 -19.55 -38.76 -11.58
CA ASP A 446 -20.04 -39.55 -10.46
C ASP A 446 -21.43 -39.07 -9.99
N GLY A 447 -22.41 -38.95 -10.90
CA GLY A 447 -23.74 -38.33 -10.72
C GLY A 447 -24.61 -38.66 -9.49
N SER A 448 -24.16 -39.52 -8.57
CA SER A 448 -24.80 -39.76 -7.26
C SER A 448 -24.15 -39.04 -6.06
N ASP A 449 -22.92 -38.51 -6.19
CA ASP A 449 -22.17 -37.95 -5.04
C ASP A 449 -22.38 -36.43 -4.87
N LEU A 450 -22.93 -35.72 -5.87
CA LEU A 450 -23.20 -34.28 -5.77
C LEU A 450 -24.08 -33.95 -4.55
N PHE A 451 -25.19 -34.68 -4.39
CA PHE A 451 -26.18 -34.45 -3.34
C PHE A 451 -25.68 -34.75 -1.93
N ALA A 452 -24.61 -35.52 -1.77
CA ALA A 452 -23.99 -35.77 -0.46
C ALA A 452 -23.21 -34.55 0.07
N TRP A 453 -22.83 -33.60 -0.81
CA TRP A 453 -21.97 -32.45 -0.48
C TRP A 453 -22.65 -31.10 -0.74
N TRP A 454 -23.69 -31.09 -1.57
CA TRP A 454 -24.35 -29.91 -2.14
C TRP A 454 -25.10 -28.99 -1.15
N PRO A 455 -25.83 -29.43 -0.11
CA PRO A 455 -26.55 -28.47 0.74
C PRO A 455 -25.64 -27.66 1.68
N ASP A 456 -24.35 -27.98 1.75
CA ASP A 456 -23.50 -27.58 2.87
C ASP A 456 -22.17 -26.92 2.45
N LEU A 457 -21.61 -27.26 1.29
CA LEU A 457 -20.27 -26.80 0.85
C LEU A 457 -20.20 -26.32 -0.61
N ARG A 458 -21.17 -26.69 -1.45
CA ARG A 458 -21.10 -26.55 -2.91
C ARG A 458 -22.32 -25.84 -3.47
N GLN A 459 -22.66 -24.70 -2.87
CA GLN A 459 -23.77 -23.85 -3.30
C GLN A 459 -23.34 -22.78 -4.30
N HIS A 460 -22.06 -22.44 -4.36
CA HIS A 460 -21.57 -21.38 -5.25
C HIS A 460 -20.68 -21.98 -6.33
N ILE A 461 -20.84 -21.47 -7.56
CA ILE A 461 -20.12 -21.93 -8.75
C ILE A 461 -19.54 -20.77 -9.54
N GLN A 462 -18.43 -21.05 -10.22
CA GLN A 462 -17.88 -20.24 -11.30
C GLN A 462 -18.23 -20.90 -12.61
N ILE A 463 -18.73 -20.12 -13.56
CA ILE A 463 -18.98 -20.54 -14.92
C ILE A 463 -18.04 -19.72 -15.79
N VAL A 464 -17.12 -20.39 -16.48
CA VAL A 464 -16.19 -19.77 -17.42
C VAL A 464 -16.66 -20.12 -18.82
N GLU A 465 -16.88 -19.12 -19.65
CA GLU A 465 -17.26 -19.25 -21.05
C GLU A 465 -16.02 -19.37 -21.95
N ASP A 466 -16.20 -19.86 -23.18
CA ASP A 466 -15.12 -20.04 -24.16
C ASP A 466 -14.40 -18.73 -24.53
N ASP A 467 -15.05 -17.57 -24.32
CA ASP A 467 -14.49 -16.24 -24.52
C ASP A 467 -13.77 -15.67 -23.27
N GLU A 468 -13.59 -16.50 -22.23
CA GLU A 468 -13.03 -16.17 -20.92
C GLU A 468 -13.93 -15.26 -20.06
N THR A 469 -15.17 -15.00 -20.46
CA THR A 469 -16.16 -14.35 -19.60
C THR A 469 -16.48 -15.24 -18.41
N VAL A 470 -16.58 -14.63 -17.23
CA VAL A 470 -16.82 -15.35 -15.97
C VAL A 470 -18.13 -14.90 -15.34
N THR A 471 -18.99 -15.85 -15.05
CA THR A 471 -20.23 -15.66 -14.30
C THR A 471 -20.13 -16.40 -12.96
N TYR A 472 -20.57 -15.75 -11.88
CA TYR A 472 -20.65 -16.35 -10.55
C TYR A 472 -22.11 -16.52 -10.16
N ALA A 473 -22.49 -17.73 -9.76
CA ALA A 473 -23.88 -18.05 -9.45
C ALA A 473 -24.01 -18.88 -8.18
N GLU A 474 -25.14 -18.70 -7.49
CA GLU A 474 -25.59 -19.58 -6.41
C GLU A 474 -26.54 -20.63 -6.99
N ILE A 475 -26.39 -21.88 -6.58
CA ILE A 475 -27.31 -22.97 -6.88
C ILE A 475 -28.41 -22.95 -5.83
N GLU A 476 -29.60 -22.56 -6.24
CA GLU A 476 -30.78 -22.46 -5.37
C GLU A 476 -31.47 -23.81 -5.19
N ASP A 477 -31.47 -24.63 -6.25
CA ASP A 477 -32.05 -25.97 -6.25
C ASP A 477 -31.27 -26.89 -7.21
N ALA A 478 -31.35 -28.20 -6.98
CA ALA A 478 -30.73 -29.22 -7.82
C ALA A 478 -31.63 -30.45 -7.88
N ILE A 479 -31.89 -30.91 -9.10
CA ILE A 479 -32.78 -32.03 -9.38
C ILE A 479 -32.00 -33.07 -10.18
N ASP A 480 -31.93 -34.30 -9.66
CA ASP A 480 -31.44 -35.45 -10.40
C ASP A 480 -32.48 -35.87 -11.45
N ASN A 481 -32.10 -35.82 -12.73
CA ASN A 481 -32.98 -36.18 -13.83
C ASN A 481 -33.11 -37.71 -14.01
N LEU A 482 -32.35 -38.49 -13.23
CA LEU A 482 -32.29 -39.97 -13.27
C LEU A 482 -31.80 -40.53 -14.62
N ASP A 483 -31.11 -39.70 -15.41
CA ASP A 483 -30.54 -40.04 -16.72
C ASP A 483 -29.02 -39.81 -16.80
N GLY A 484 -28.39 -39.48 -15.67
CA GLY A 484 -26.97 -39.11 -15.57
C GLY A 484 -26.71 -37.61 -15.66
N THR A 485 -27.76 -36.79 -15.81
CA THR A 485 -27.68 -35.33 -15.73
C THR A 485 -28.39 -34.78 -14.49
N ILE A 486 -28.00 -33.57 -14.11
CA ILE A 486 -28.57 -32.83 -12.98
C ILE A 486 -28.97 -31.47 -13.50
N THR A 487 -30.21 -31.06 -13.21
CA THR A 487 -30.69 -29.71 -13.47
C THR A 487 -30.45 -28.86 -12.23
N LEU A 488 -29.68 -27.78 -12.40
CA LEU A 488 -29.39 -26.80 -11.36
C LEU A 488 -30.22 -25.55 -11.61
N THR A 489 -30.97 -25.10 -10.62
CA THR A 489 -31.57 -23.76 -10.62
C THR A 489 -30.52 -22.78 -10.10
N VAL A 490 -30.20 -21.77 -10.90
CA VAL A 490 -29.09 -20.84 -10.61
C VAL A 490 -29.58 -19.41 -10.47
N SER A 491 -28.92 -18.64 -9.60
CA SER A 491 -29.25 -17.23 -9.35
C SER A 491 -28.93 -16.31 -10.53
N GLU A 492 -27.97 -16.70 -11.38
CA GLU A 492 -27.50 -15.94 -12.54
C GLU A 492 -27.22 -16.90 -13.69
N ASP A 493 -27.72 -16.57 -14.88
CA ASP A 493 -27.52 -17.37 -16.09
C ASP A 493 -26.17 -17.04 -16.76
N PRO A 494 -25.53 -18.01 -17.45
CA PRO A 494 -24.41 -17.71 -18.33
C PRO A 494 -24.85 -16.75 -19.44
N ALA A 495 -23.94 -15.86 -19.87
CA ALA A 495 -24.21 -14.93 -20.96
C ALA A 495 -24.33 -15.64 -22.31
N SER A 496 -23.66 -16.79 -22.47
CA SER A 496 -23.70 -17.62 -23.67
C SER A 496 -23.90 -19.11 -23.35
N SER A 497 -24.21 -19.92 -24.36
CA SER A 497 -24.29 -21.38 -24.20
C SER A 497 -22.93 -22.08 -24.37
N ASP A 498 -21.87 -21.32 -24.61
CA ASP A 498 -20.54 -21.84 -24.91
C ASP A 498 -19.70 -21.84 -23.62
N VAL A 499 -20.06 -22.75 -22.71
CA VAL A 499 -19.42 -22.89 -21.39
C VAL A 499 -18.18 -23.78 -21.50
N ALA A 500 -17.03 -23.21 -21.17
CA ALA A 500 -15.74 -23.88 -21.17
C ALA A 500 -15.49 -24.72 -19.91
N MET A 501 -15.95 -24.23 -18.76
CA MET A 501 -15.67 -24.87 -17.46
C MET A 501 -16.67 -24.42 -16.39
N ILE A 502 -17.10 -25.36 -15.55
CA ILE A 502 -17.84 -25.04 -14.31
C ILE A 502 -17.04 -25.55 -13.11
N SER A 503 -16.64 -24.63 -12.24
CA SER A 503 -15.83 -24.89 -11.04
C SER A 503 -16.60 -24.57 -9.76
N TRP A 504 -16.36 -25.31 -8.68
CA TRP A 504 -16.86 -24.93 -7.36
C TRP A 504 -16.19 -23.65 -6.86
N LEU A 505 -16.98 -22.75 -6.26
CA LEU A 505 -16.49 -21.62 -5.49
C LEU A 505 -16.39 -22.01 -4.01
N GLU A 506 -15.17 -22.20 -3.54
CA GLU A 506 -14.93 -22.56 -2.14
C GLU A 506 -14.62 -21.29 -1.31
N PRO A 507 -15.31 -21.08 -0.18
CA PRO A 507 -14.98 -20.00 0.72
C PRO A 507 -13.67 -20.36 1.43
N CYS A 508 -12.63 -19.59 1.14
CA CYS A 508 -11.28 -19.83 1.62
C CYS A 508 -10.75 -18.67 2.46
N ARG A 509 -9.71 -18.94 3.23
CA ARG A 509 -8.91 -17.94 3.95
C ARG A 509 -7.46 -18.38 3.92
N PHE A 510 -6.52 -17.45 3.83
CA PHE A 510 -5.11 -17.83 3.92
C PHE A 510 -4.77 -18.48 5.26
N GLU A 511 -3.89 -19.46 5.21
CA GLU A 511 -3.35 -20.11 6.40
C GLU A 511 -2.28 -19.26 7.09
N SER A 512 -1.53 -18.49 6.29
CA SER A 512 -0.41 -17.65 6.72
C SER A 512 -0.78 -16.17 6.70
N ASP A 513 -0.17 -15.40 7.60
CA ASP A 513 -0.16 -13.93 7.52
C ASP A 513 1.08 -13.40 6.78
N ASP A 514 2.04 -14.27 6.49
CA ASP A 514 3.27 -13.98 5.75
C ASP A 514 3.12 -14.43 4.30
N PHE A 515 3.28 -13.47 3.39
CA PHE A 515 3.20 -13.67 1.95
C PHE A 515 4.55 -13.33 1.30
N PRO A 516 5.45 -14.30 1.20
CA PRO A 516 6.68 -14.13 0.45
C PRO A 516 6.39 -14.03 -1.05
N VAL A 517 6.82 -12.92 -1.66
CA VAL A 517 6.79 -12.68 -3.11
C VAL A 517 8.22 -12.71 -3.62
N SER A 518 8.55 -13.65 -4.50
CA SER A 518 9.86 -13.69 -5.15
C SER A 518 9.79 -13.04 -6.53
N PHE A 519 10.77 -12.19 -6.83
CA PHE A 519 10.94 -11.50 -8.11
C PHE A 519 12.15 -12.08 -8.85
N ASN A 520 11.93 -12.38 -10.12
CA ASN A 520 12.94 -12.84 -11.07
C ASN A 520 12.81 -12.04 -12.37
N ALA A 521 13.74 -12.23 -13.30
CA ALA A 521 13.65 -11.65 -14.64
C ALA A 521 12.32 -11.93 -15.36
N ASP A 522 11.66 -13.05 -15.06
CA ASP A 522 10.41 -13.48 -15.69
C ASP A 522 9.14 -12.97 -14.97
N GLY A 523 9.28 -12.09 -13.96
CA GLY A 523 8.17 -11.54 -13.19
C GLY A 523 8.19 -11.95 -11.72
N PHE A 524 7.00 -11.93 -11.09
CA PHE A 524 6.84 -12.26 -9.68
C PHE A 524 6.14 -13.61 -9.51
N LYS A 525 6.41 -14.25 -8.36
CA LYS A 525 5.82 -15.51 -7.95
C LYS A 525 5.45 -15.45 -6.47
N VAL A 526 4.25 -15.95 -6.16
CA VAL A 526 3.73 -16.12 -4.81
C VAL A 526 3.25 -17.56 -4.64
N ALA A 527 3.59 -18.16 -3.51
CA ALA A 527 3.06 -19.44 -3.09
C ALA A 527 2.47 -19.29 -1.68
N SER A 528 1.23 -19.73 -1.50
CA SER A 528 0.55 -19.76 -0.21
C SER A 528 -0.39 -20.95 -0.14
N VAL A 529 -1.00 -21.15 1.03
CA VAL A 529 -2.05 -22.14 1.26
C VAL A 529 -3.30 -21.41 1.70
N ALA A 530 -4.41 -21.69 1.03
CA ALA A 530 -5.73 -21.20 1.38
C ALA A 530 -6.56 -22.36 1.94
N ARG A 531 -7.15 -22.16 3.10
CA ARG A 531 -7.98 -23.18 3.77
C ARG A 531 -9.45 -22.88 3.60
N VAL A 532 -10.22 -23.92 3.36
CA VAL A 532 -11.68 -23.82 3.28
C VAL A 532 -12.23 -23.45 4.65
N VAL A 533 -13.08 -22.43 4.71
CA VAL A 533 -13.67 -21.88 5.92
C VAL A 533 -15.18 -21.78 5.81
N TYR A 534 -15.87 -21.78 6.95
CA TYR A 534 -17.30 -21.52 6.98
C TYR A 534 -17.56 -20.02 6.98
N LEU A 535 -18.27 -19.54 5.96
CA LEU A 535 -18.92 -18.24 6.05
C LEU A 535 -20.06 -18.37 7.06
N ALA A 536 -19.99 -17.63 8.17
CA ALA A 536 -21.15 -17.48 9.01
C ALA A 536 -22.17 -16.63 8.23
N PRO A 537 -23.49 -16.95 8.27
CA PRO A 537 -24.47 -15.96 7.87
C PRO A 537 -24.21 -14.72 8.72
N THR A 538 -24.17 -13.54 8.08
CA THR A 538 -23.89 -12.26 8.73
C THR A 538 -24.92 -12.01 9.83
N VAL A 539 -24.64 -12.47 11.04
CA VAL A 539 -25.36 -12.04 12.23
C VAL A 539 -24.75 -10.68 12.57
N ILE A 540 -25.45 -9.63 12.16
CA ILE A 540 -25.28 -8.29 12.71
C ILE A 540 -25.52 -8.46 14.20
N LEU A 541 -24.44 -8.50 14.99
CA LEU A 541 -24.56 -8.25 16.41
C LEU A 541 -24.87 -6.76 16.53
N ASP A 542 -26.14 -6.44 16.74
CA ASP A 542 -26.53 -5.10 17.16
C ASP A 542 -25.67 -4.71 18.37
N PRO A 543 -25.06 -3.52 18.37
CA PRO A 543 -24.38 -3.01 19.53
C PRO A 543 -25.43 -2.58 20.57
N GLU A 544 -25.72 -3.46 21.53
CA GLU A 544 -26.21 -3.03 22.85
C GLU A 544 -25.06 -2.58 23.75
#